data_AF-A0A7K6LPJ0-F1
#
_entry.id   AF-A0A7K6LPJ0-F1
#
_cell.length_a   1.000
_cell.length_b   1.000
_cell.length_c   1.000
_cell.angle_alpha   90.00
_cell.angle_beta   90.00
_cell.angle_gamma   90.00
#
_symmetry.space_group_name_H-M   'P 1'
#
loop_
_entity.id
_entity.type
_entity.pdbx_description
1 polymer ?
#
loop_
_entity_poly.entity_id
_entity_poly.type
_entity_poly.pdbx_seq_one_letter_code
_entity_poly.pdbx_strand_id
1 'polypeptide(L)'
;TSFHSFVCALFPTLGIVQLKKAIVNISAETEIIANSIADALKRVQIEIESLKDVVFQNHTVLDMIIAQIKEACTLINASYCTYTDQSKQI
;
A
#
# COMPACT_ATOMS: atom_id res chain seq x y z
N THR A 1 5.40 58.79 25.66
CA THR A 1 4.19 58.20 25.05
C THR A 1 4.40 57.68 23.62
N SER A 2 5.22 58.30 22.75
CA SER A 2 5.43 57.80 21.37
C SER A 2 6.26 56.51 21.27
N PHE A 3 7.28 56.32 22.13
CA PHE A 3 8.11 55.12 22.14
C PHE A 3 7.31 53.84 22.44
N HIS A 4 6.33 53.93 23.35
CA HIS A 4 5.43 52.83 23.68
C HIS A 4 4.54 52.44 22.50
N SER A 5 4.01 53.42 21.75
CA SER A 5 3.18 53.17 20.57
C SER A 5 3.97 52.50 19.44
N PHE A 6 5.22 52.92 19.23
CA PHE A 6 6.11 52.31 18.24
C PHE A 6 6.44 50.85 18.58
N VAL A 7 6.76 50.56 19.84
CA VAL A 7 7.00 49.21 20.34
C VAL A 7 5.75 48.33 20.18
N CYS A 8 4.57 48.82 20.57
CA CYS A 8 3.31 48.11 20.39
C CYS A 8 2.96 47.84 18.92
N ALA A 9 3.43 48.65 17.97
CA ALA A 9 3.23 48.42 16.54
C ALA A 9 4.25 47.43 15.93
N LEU A 10 5.48 47.40 16.46
CA LEU A 10 6.57 46.56 15.93
C LEU A 10 6.55 45.12 16.43
N PHE A 11 6.18 44.89 17.68
CA PHE A 11 6.12 43.53 18.24
C PHE A 11 5.13 42.59 17.52
N PRO A 12 3.91 43.03 17.17
CA PRO A 12 2.97 42.22 16.39
C PRO A 12 3.49 41.90 14.98
N THR A 13 4.15 42.84 14.32
CA THR A 13 4.67 42.64 12.96
C THR A 13 5.83 41.65 12.94
N LEU A 14 6.73 41.70 13.93
CA LEU A 14 7.78 40.69 14.12
C LEU A 14 7.21 39.30 14.38
N GLY A 15 6.15 39.20 15.18
CA GLY A 15 5.43 37.94 15.43
C GLY A 15 4.83 37.34 14.15
N ILE A 16 4.19 38.17 13.31
CA ILE A 16 3.62 37.74 12.02
C ILE A 16 4.70 37.22 11.07
N VAL A 17 5.88 37.86 11.01
CA VAL A 17 6.99 37.42 10.16
C VAL A 17 7.52 36.05 10.59
N GLN A 18 7.69 35.83 11.89
CA GLN A 18 8.11 34.52 12.42
C GLN A 18 7.08 33.43 12.14
N LEU A 19 5.79 33.74 12.33
CA LEU A 19 4.71 32.80 12.02
C LEU A 19 4.66 32.45 10.52
N LYS A 20 4.81 33.44 9.63
CA LYS A 20 4.86 33.19 8.18
C LYS A 20 6.03 32.29 7.80
N LYS A 21 7.20 32.48 8.42
CA LYS A 21 8.37 31.63 8.20
C LYS A 21 8.13 30.20 8.68
N ALA A 22 7.51 30.02 9.85
CA ALA A 22 7.15 28.70 10.37
C ALA A 22 6.14 27.99 9.45
N ILE A 23 5.12 28.70 8.95
CA ILE A 23 4.14 28.15 8.01
C ILE A 23 4.82 27.69 6.71
N VAL A 24 5.73 28.48 6.14
CA VAL A 24 6.47 28.08 4.94
C VAL A 24 7.33 26.84 5.20
N ASN A 25 7.98 26.76 6.36
CA ASN A 25 8.77 25.58 6.73
C ASN A 25 7.90 24.32 6.87
N ILE A 26 6.77 24.44 7.58
CA ILE A 26 5.80 23.33 7.74
C ILE A 26 5.24 22.91 6.38
N SER A 27 4.96 23.87 5.49
CA SER A 27 4.49 23.58 4.14
C SER A 27 5.52 22.77 3.35
N ALA A 28 6.80 23.13 3.43
CA ALA A 28 7.86 22.39 2.76
C ALA A 28 8.02 20.96 3.33
N GLU A 29 7.97 20.80 4.65
CA GLU A 29 8.00 19.48 5.29
C GLU A 29 6.78 18.63 4.90
N THR A 30 5.60 19.24 4.84
CA THR A 30 4.37 18.57 4.41
C THR A 30 4.46 18.10 2.96
N GLU A 31 5.03 18.90 2.06
CA GLU A 31 5.25 18.53 0.67
C GLU A 31 6.21 17.35 0.53
N ILE A 32 7.30 17.34 1.30
CA ILE A 32 8.26 16.22 1.35
C ILE A 32 7.55 14.94 1.82
N ILE A 33 6.76 15.04 2.88
CA ILE A 33 5.99 13.89 3.41
C ILE A 33 4.98 13.41 2.36
N ALA A 34 4.23 14.31 1.74
CA ALA A 34 3.26 13.96 0.71
C ALA A 34 3.91 13.26 -0.49
N ASN A 35 5.07 13.75 -0.94
CA ASN A 35 5.82 13.10 -2.01
C ASN A 35 6.31 11.70 -1.60
N SER A 36 6.81 11.55 -0.37
CA SER A 36 7.22 10.24 0.16
C SER A 36 6.05 9.26 0.28
N ILE A 37 4.86 9.72 0.68
CA ILE A 37 3.65 8.90 0.75
C ILE A 37 3.21 8.49 -0.65
N ALA A 38 3.21 9.42 -1.61
CA ALA A 38 2.86 9.13 -3.00
C ALA A 38 3.78 8.06 -3.60
N ASP A 39 5.10 8.18 -3.38
CA ASP A 39 6.07 7.17 -3.82
C ASP A 39 5.86 5.82 -3.15
N ALA A 40 5.57 5.79 -1.85
CA ALA A 40 5.29 4.55 -1.13
C ALA A 40 4.01 3.87 -1.65
N LEU A 41 2.92 4.63 -1.86
CA LEU A 41 1.67 4.11 -2.42
C LEU A 41 1.87 3.56 -3.83
N LYS A 42 2.67 4.22 -4.66
CA LYS A 42 2.99 3.74 -6.00
C LYS A 42 3.72 2.40 -5.98
N ARG A 43 4.68 2.21 -5.05
CA ARG A 43 5.38 0.92 -4.88
C ARG A 43 4.42 -0.18 -4.43
N VAL A 44 3.57 0.11 -3.45
CA VAL A 44 2.55 -0.83 -2.97
C VAL A 44 1.59 -1.22 -4.10
N GLN A 45 1.18 -0.27 -4.94
CA GLN A 45 0.32 -0.57 -6.09
C GLN A 45 0.98 -1.54 -7.08
N ILE A 46 2.26 -1.33 -7.39
CA ILE A 46 3.02 -2.22 -8.28
C ILE A 46 3.13 -3.62 -7.68
N GLU A 47 3.39 -3.73 -6.37
CA GLU A 47 3.45 -5.03 -5.68
C GLU A 47 2.10 -5.75 -5.69
N ILE A 48 0.99 -5.03 -5.46
CA ILE A 48 -0.36 -5.59 -5.53
C ILE A 48 -0.69 -6.10 -6.94
N GLU A 49 -0.35 -5.32 -7.98
CA GLU A 49 -0.54 -5.72 -9.37
C GLU A 49 0.27 -6.98 -9.71
N SER A 50 1.54 -7.03 -9.30
CA SER A 50 2.37 -8.21 -9.48
C SER A 50 1.82 -9.44 -8.73
N LEU A 51 1.34 -9.26 -7.50
CA LEU A 51 0.76 -10.34 -6.70
C LEU A 51 -0.55 -10.86 -7.31
N LYS A 52 -1.38 -9.96 -7.86
CA LYS A 52 -2.65 -10.31 -8.52
C LYS A 52 -2.42 -11.31 -9.64
N ASP A 53 -1.41 -11.09 -10.49
CA ASP A 53 -1.12 -11.97 -11.61
C ASP A 53 -0.66 -13.36 -11.15
N VAL A 54 0.20 -13.43 -10.13
CA VAL A 54 0.67 -14.70 -9.55
C VAL A 54 -0.48 -15.46 -8.89
N VAL A 55 -1.33 -14.78 -8.13
CA VAL A 55 -2.51 -15.39 -7.48
C VAL A 55 -3.50 -15.89 -8.53
N PHE A 56 -3.76 -15.10 -9.57
CA PHE A 56 -4.66 -15.50 -10.65
C PHE A 56 -4.15 -16.74 -11.39
N GLN A 57 -2.85 -16.77 -11.72
CA GLN A 57 -2.22 -17.94 -12.34
C GLN A 57 -2.29 -19.17 -11.44
N ASN A 58 -1.93 -19.04 -10.16
CA ASN A 58 -1.98 -20.15 -9.19
C ASN A 58 -3.39 -20.70 -9.02
N HIS A 59 -4.40 -19.83 -8.92
CA HIS A 59 -5.79 -20.25 -8.78
C HIS A 59 -6.29 -20.97 -10.03
N THR A 60 -5.96 -20.45 -11.22
CA THR A 60 -6.32 -21.06 -12.49
C THR A 60 -5.70 -22.45 -12.66
N VAL A 61 -4.43 -22.64 -12.28
CA VAL A 61 -3.77 -23.96 -12.28
C VAL A 61 -4.43 -24.91 -11.27
N LEU A 62 -4.73 -24.43 -10.07
CA LEU A 62 -5.40 -25.22 -9.04
C LEU A 62 -6.79 -25.69 -9.50
N ASP A 63 -7.57 -24.80 -10.12
CA ASP A 63 -8.89 -25.13 -10.66
C ASP A 63 -8.80 -26.19 -11.78
N MET A 64 -7.80 -26.10 -12.65
CA MET A 64 -7.53 -27.12 -13.67
C MET A 64 -7.22 -28.48 -13.03
N ILE A 65 -6.37 -28.52 -12.00
CA ILE A 65 -6.02 -29.77 -11.29
C ILE A 65 -7.27 -30.36 -10.62
N ILE A 66 -8.06 -29.54 -9.94
CA ILE A 66 -9.31 -29.97 -9.29
C ILE A 66 -10.29 -30.53 -10.34
N ALA A 67 -10.42 -29.87 -11.50
CA ALA A 67 -11.27 -30.35 -12.59
C ALA A 67 -10.82 -31.72 -13.09
N GLN A 68 -9.51 -31.92 -13.32
CA GLN A 68 -8.96 -33.21 -13.74
C GLN A 68 -9.18 -34.32 -12.70
N ILE A 69 -8.99 -34.01 -11.41
CA ILE A 69 -9.26 -34.98 -10.34
C ILE A 69 -10.74 -35.34 -10.32
N LYS A 70 -11.63 -34.36 -10.44
CA LYS A 70 -13.07 -34.58 -10.46
C LYS A 70 -13.48 -35.47 -11.64
N GLU A 71 -12.95 -35.21 -12.83
CA GLU A 71 -13.17 -36.03 -14.01
C GLU A 71 -12.68 -37.47 -13.78
N ALA A 72 -11.46 -37.64 -13.26
CA ALA A 72 -10.91 -38.96 -12.92
C ALA A 72 -11.77 -39.70 -11.89
N CYS A 73 -12.31 -39.02 -10.87
CA CYS A 73 -13.23 -39.59 -9.88
C CYS A 73 -14.54 -40.07 -10.50
N THR A 74 -15.09 -39.26 -11.42
CA THR A 74 -16.33 -39.64 -12.11
C THR A 74 -16.14 -40.86 -13.01
N LEU A 75 -14.96 -41.03 -13.62
CA LEU A 75 -14.64 -42.20 -14.44
C LEU A 75 -14.65 -43.51 -13.62
N ILE A 76 -14.18 -43.46 -12.37
CA ILE A 76 -14.15 -44.62 -11.47
C ILE A 76 -15.41 -44.76 -10.60
N ASN A 77 -16.44 -43.94 -10.84
CA ASN A 77 -17.70 -43.89 -10.08
C ASN A 77 -17.48 -43.80 -8.55
N ALA A 78 -16.40 -43.15 -8.13
CA ALA A 78 -16.08 -42.93 -6.73
C ALA A 78 -16.67 -41.59 -6.28
N SER A 79 -17.31 -41.57 -5.11
CA SER A 79 -17.89 -40.35 -4.54
C SER A 79 -16.84 -39.36 -4.01
N TYR A 80 -15.60 -39.81 -3.81
CA TYR A 80 -14.52 -39.01 -3.25
C TYR A 80 -13.17 -39.51 -3.76
N CYS A 81 -12.33 -38.62 -4.28
CA CYS A 81 -10.91 -38.91 -4.45
C CYS A 81 -10.06 -37.75 -4.00
N THR A 82 -8.94 -38.10 -3.41
CA THR A 82 -7.90 -37.17 -2.98
C THR A 82 -6.71 -37.36 -3.89
N TYR A 83 -6.09 -36.26 -4.30
CA TYR A 83 -4.76 -36.35 -4.87
C TYR A 83 -3.77 -36.77 -3.76
N THR A 84 -3.15 -37.95 -3.90
CA THR A 84 -2.07 -38.39 -3.02
C THR A 84 -0.74 -38.14 -3.73
N ASP A 85 0.09 -37.25 -3.19
CA ASP A 85 1.45 -37.04 -3.70
C ASP A 85 2.33 -38.26 -3.36
N GLN A 86 2.73 -39.01 -4.39
CA GLN A 86 3.58 -40.20 -4.25
C GLN A 86 5.05 -39.87 -3.98
N SER A 87 5.44 -38.59 -3.98
CA SER A 87 6.82 -38.13 -3.70
C SER A 87 7.21 -38.27 -2.22
N LYS A 88 6.27 -38.66 -1.34
CA LYS A 88 6.50 -38.97 0.08
C LYS A 88 6.57 -40.47 0.39
N GLN A 89 6.84 -41.33 -0.59
CA GLN A 89 7.24 -42.70 -0.29
C GLN A 89 8.71 -42.74 0.13
N ILE A 90 8.94 -42.76 1.44
CA ILE A 90 10.19 -43.21 2.09
C ILE A 90 10.00 -44.69 2.42
#